data_AF-L8B1G3-F1
#
_entry.id   AF-L8B1G3-F1
#
_cell.length_a   1.000
_cell.length_b   1.000
_cell.length_c   1.000
_cell.angle_alpha   90.00
_cell.angle_beta   90.00
_cell.angle_gamma   90.00
#
_symmetry.space_group_name_H-M   'P 1'
#
loop_
_entity.id
_entity.type
_entity.pdbx_description
1 polymer ?
#
loop_
_entity_poly.entity_id
_entity_poly.type
_entity_poly.pdbx_seq_one_letter_code
_entity_poly.pdbx_strand_id
1 'polypeptide(L)'
;MKEENSCKKNKPVTIIGMSDKGCESLNSRAVHAVANAQVLVGGERHLMFFPQFQGEKIVIKDGLSKLMDRIVELSQENNVVVLASGDPFFYGIGSMVVKKIGREFVETIPHLTTIQMAFSKIGEKWNDAKIISLHGRKNCGLVTKMQKENKIGLFTSPENNPQNIARHLLEYNETGWTIHVAEHLGGQEEKVREFSVEELAKTNIVSDLNVMILIRKNKEFKPMPTIGFFNEDEFAKRMPRKGLITKKEIRLLALGYMNLKLNSIVWDVGSASGSVSIEAARLCPEGKVFAVELNDECIEICKQNLITHKVDNVEVIKGKAPEV
;
A
#
# COMPACT_ATOMS: atom_id res chain seq x y z
N MET A 1 9.38 -24.75 -47.75
CA MET A 1 8.30 -25.02 -46.79
C MET A 1 8.74 -24.42 -45.47
N LYS A 2 8.23 -23.23 -45.13
CA LYS A 2 8.38 -22.65 -43.80
C LYS A 2 7.18 -23.16 -43.02
N GLU A 3 7.42 -23.98 -42.00
CA GLU A 3 6.37 -24.41 -41.08
C GLU A 3 5.74 -23.16 -40.47
N GLU A 4 4.46 -22.99 -40.73
CA GLU A 4 3.61 -22.04 -40.03
C GLU A 4 3.60 -22.46 -38.56
N ASN A 5 4.26 -21.67 -37.71
CA ASN A 5 4.04 -21.73 -36.27
C ASN A 5 2.57 -21.40 -36.03
N SER A 6 1.76 -22.45 -35.91
CA SER A 6 0.40 -22.44 -35.40
C SER A 6 0.42 -21.68 -34.06
N CYS A 7 -0.02 -20.43 -34.09
CA CYS A 7 -0.35 -19.67 -32.89
C CYS A 7 -1.54 -20.39 -32.24
N LYS A 8 -1.29 -21.35 -31.34
CA LYS A 8 -2.33 -21.90 -30.46
C LYS A 8 -3.02 -20.69 -29.80
N LYS A 9 -4.27 -20.41 -30.18
CA LYS A 9 -5.05 -19.33 -29.60
C LYS A 9 -5.32 -19.69 -28.14
N ASN A 10 -4.75 -18.94 -27.21
CA ASN A 10 -5.06 -19.13 -25.79
C ASN A 10 -6.57 -19.00 -25.57
N LYS A 11 -7.16 -19.92 -24.81
CA LYS A 11 -8.51 -19.71 -24.29
C LYS A 11 -8.47 -18.53 -23.30
N PRO A 12 -9.54 -17.73 -23.21
CA PRO A 12 -9.57 -16.63 -22.27
C PRO A 12 -9.46 -17.15 -20.82
N VAL A 13 -8.60 -16.51 -20.02
CA VAL A 13 -8.52 -16.73 -18.58
C VAL A 13 -9.55 -15.82 -17.91
N THR A 14 -10.45 -16.40 -17.11
CA THR A 14 -11.49 -15.64 -16.41
C THR A 14 -11.05 -15.34 -14.99
N ILE A 15 -10.98 -14.06 -14.64
CA ILE A 15 -10.58 -13.62 -13.30
C ILE A 15 -11.82 -13.18 -12.54
N ILE A 16 -12.09 -13.80 -11.41
CA ILE A 16 -13.32 -13.64 -10.65
C ILE A 16 -12.99 -13.06 -9.28
N GLY A 17 -13.61 -11.92 -9.00
CA GLY A 17 -13.67 -11.33 -7.68
C GLY A 17 -14.66 -12.05 -6.77
N MET A 18 -14.32 -12.21 -5.49
CA MET A 18 -15.21 -12.75 -4.46
C MET A 18 -14.99 -12.10 -3.10
N SER A 19 -16.00 -12.15 -2.24
CA SER A 19 -15.88 -11.76 -0.83
C SER A 19 -15.72 -12.98 0.07
N ASP A 20 -15.62 -12.76 1.39
CA ASP A 20 -15.49 -13.85 2.36
C ASP A 20 -16.79 -14.65 2.56
N LYS A 21 -17.87 -14.34 1.81
CA LYS A 21 -19.05 -15.21 1.65
C LYS A 21 -18.82 -16.40 0.71
N GLY A 22 -17.66 -16.50 0.08
CA GLY A 22 -17.33 -17.60 -0.82
C GLY A 22 -18.31 -17.71 -1.98
N CYS A 23 -18.85 -18.91 -2.22
CA CYS A 23 -19.77 -19.20 -3.33
C CYS A 23 -21.01 -18.28 -3.35
N GLU A 24 -21.54 -17.88 -2.18
CA GLU A 24 -22.71 -17.01 -2.09
C GLU A 24 -22.45 -15.58 -2.61
N SER A 25 -21.18 -15.18 -2.70
CA SER A 25 -20.79 -13.88 -3.24
C SER A 25 -20.80 -13.82 -4.77
N LEU A 26 -20.88 -14.98 -5.44
CA LEU A 26 -20.75 -15.07 -6.88
C LEU A 26 -22.07 -14.75 -7.59
N ASN A 27 -22.00 -13.89 -8.61
CA ASN A 27 -23.10 -13.74 -9.55
C ASN A 27 -23.20 -14.93 -10.51
N SER A 28 -24.30 -15.00 -11.27
CA SER A 28 -24.57 -16.12 -12.19
C SER A 28 -23.47 -16.34 -13.23
N ARG A 29 -22.84 -15.27 -13.73
CA ARG A 29 -21.70 -15.37 -14.66
C ARG A 29 -20.49 -16.02 -14.01
N ALA A 30 -20.17 -15.62 -12.78
CA ALA A 30 -19.05 -16.19 -12.04
C ALA A 30 -19.29 -17.66 -11.68
N VAL A 31 -20.50 -18.01 -11.22
CA VAL A 31 -20.88 -19.41 -10.95
C VAL A 31 -20.73 -20.26 -12.22
N HIS A 32 -21.25 -19.78 -13.36
CA HIS A 32 -21.12 -20.47 -14.64
C HIS A 32 -19.67 -20.63 -15.08
N ALA A 33 -18.83 -19.59 -14.91
CA ALA A 33 -17.41 -19.66 -15.24
C ALA A 33 -16.68 -20.69 -14.38
N VAL A 34 -16.93 -20.73 -13.07
CA VAL A 34 -16.36 -21.75 -12.16
C VAL A 34 -16.83 -23.15 -12.52
N ALA A 35 -18.11 -23.34 -12.82
CA ALA A 35 -18.67 -24.65 -13.16
C ALA A 35 -18.08 -25.24 -14.46
N ASN A 36 -17.71 -24.39 -15.42
CA ASN A 36 -17.08 -24.79 -16.68
C ASN A 36 -15.54 -24.73 -16.63
N ALA A 37 -14.96 -24.34 -15.50
CA ALA A 37 -13.52 -24.30 -15.33
C ALA A 37 -12.96 -25.72 -15.25
N GLN A 38 -11.78 -25.91 -15.85
CA GLN A 38 -10.99 -27.14 -15.69
C GLN A 38 -9.86 -26.93 -14.69
N VAL A 39 -9.45 -25.66 -14.50
CA VAL A 39 -8.43 -25.25 -13.54
C VAL A 39 -8.95 -24.08 -12.71
N LEU A 40 -8.88 -24.20 -11.38
CA LEU A 40 -9.09 -23.09 -10.45
C LEU A 40 -7.77 -22.67 -9.82
N VAL A 41 -7.44 -21.39 -9.94
CA VAL A 41 -6.26 -20.78 -9.32
C VAL A 41 -6.73 -19.79 -8.27
N GLY A 42 -6.17 -19.80 -7.06
CA GLY A 42 -6.58 -18.87 -6.02
C GLY A 42 -5.75 -19.01 -4.74
N GLY A 43 -5.94 -18.09 -3.80
CA GLY A 43 -5.42 -18.30 -2.44
C GLY A 43 -6.06 -19.53 -1.79
N GLU A 44 -5.39 -20.16 -0.84
CA GLU A 44 -5.88 -21.34 -0.10
C GLU A 44 -7.32 -21.14 0.38
N ARG A 45 -7.62 -19.99 1.02
CA ARG A 45 -8.96 -19.60 1.47
C ARG A 45 -10.00 -19.57 0.34
N HIS A 46 -9.68 -19.02 -0.83
CA HIS A 46 -10.62 -18.97 -1.94
C HIS A 46 -10.98 -20.37 -2.45
N LEU A 47 -9.97 -21.24 -2.57
CA LEU A 47 -10.14 -22.60 -3.09
C LEU A 47 -10.94 -23.51 -2.13
N MET A 48 -10.88 -23.24 -0.82
CA MET A 48 -11.66 -23.94 0.19
C MET A 48 -13.17 -23.74 0.04
N PHE A 49 -13.62 -22.64 -0.59
CA PHE A 49 -15.05 -22.42 -0.86
C PHE A 49 -15.63 -23.30 -1.97
N PHE A 50 -14.80 -24.07 -2.68
CA PHE A 50 -15.21 -24.94 -3.79
C PHE A 50 -14.87 -26.41 -3.54
N PRO A 51 -15.30 -27.03 -2.42
CA PRO A 51 -14.99 -28.44 -2.14
C PRO A 51 -15.50 -29.40 -3.22
N GLN A 52 -16.58 -29.03 -3.92
CA GLN A 52 -17.22 -29.80 -4.99
C GLN A 52 -16.46 -29.75 -6.33
N PHE A 53 -15.49 -28.85 -6.50
CA PHE A 53 -14.76 -28.70 -7.76
C PHE A 53 -13.81 -29.88 -8.00
N GLN A 54 -13.99 -30.57 -9.13
CA GLN A 54 -13.26 -31.80 -9.48
C GLN A 54 -12.03 -31.57 -10.38
N GLY A 55 -11.85 -30.35 -10.90
CA GLY A 55 -10.70 -30.01 -11.75
C GLY A 55 -9.41 -29.75 -10.95
N GLU A 56 -8.37 -29.32 -11.65
CA GLU A 56 -7.08 -28.99 -11.02
C GLU A 56 -7.21 -27.71 -10.18
N LYS A 57 -6.75 -27.75 -8.92
CA LYS A 57 -6.67 -26.57 -8.04
C LYS A 57 -5.23 -26.16 -7.84
N ILE A 58 -4.92 -24.90 -8.10
CA ILE A 58 -3.57 -24.34 -7.95
C ILE A 58 -3.60 -23.22 -6.92
N VAL A 59 -2.88 -23.43 -5.82
CA VAL A 59 -2.74 -22.42 -4.77
C VAL A 59 -1.76 -21.34 -5.20
N ILE A 60 -2.15 -20.08 -5.03
CA ILE A 60 -1.25 -18.93 -5.13
C ILE A 60 -0.30 -18.95 -3.92
N LYS A 61 0.94 -19.39 -4.14
CA LYS A 61 2.05 -19.37 -3.16
C LYS A 61 3.21 -18.48 -3.67
N ASP A 62 4.33 -18.52 -2.97
CA ASP A 62 5.56 -17.84 -3.38
C ASP A 62 5.99 -18.19 -4.80
N GLY A 63 6.49 -17.20 -5.54
CA GLY A 63 6.92 -17.38 -6.93
C GLY A 63 5.85 -17.05 -7.97
N LEU A 64 5.20 -15.90 -7.83
CA LEU A 64 4.15 -15.39 -8.75
C LEU A 64 4.53 -15.49 -10.23
N SER A 65 5.80 -15.28 -10.61
CA SER A 65 6.21 -15.42 -12.01
C SER A 65 6.00 -16.82 -12.56
N LYS A 66 6.41 -17.85 -11.79
CA LYS A 66 6.24 -19.26 -12.19
C LYS A 66 4.77 -19.64 -12.27
N LEU A 67 3.96 -19.13 -11.34
CA LEU A 67 2.52 -19.30 -11.39
C LEU A 67 1.92 -18.69 -12.67
N MET A 68 2.35 -17.49 -13.05
CA MET A 68 1.88 -16.84 -14.27
C MET A 68 2.27 -17.64 -15.52
N ASP A 69 3.49 -18.16 -15.59
CA ASP A 69 3.92 -19.07 -16.67
C ASP A 69 3.03 -20.31 -16.75
N ARG A 70 2.72 -20.92 -15.61
CA ARG A 70 1.84 -22.08 -15.52
C ARG A 70 0.40 -21.76 -15.95
N ILE A 71 -0.14 -20.60 -15.58
CA ILE A 71 -1.46 -20.13 -16.03
C ILE A 71 -1.49 -20.02 -17.56
N VAL A 72 -0.43 -19.46 -18.17
CA VAL A 72 -0.33 -19.34 -19.64
C VAL A 72 -0.37 -20.73 -20.28
N GLU A 73 0.47 -21.64 -19.82
CA GLU A 73 0.54 -23.02 -20.33
C GLU A 73 -0.82 -23.71 -20.26
N LEU A 74 -1.47 -23.68 -19.10
CA LEU A 74 -2.76 -24.33 -18.89
C LEU A 74 -3.88 -23.70 -19.74
N SER A 75 -3.84 -22.38 -19.95
CA SER A 75 -4.84 -21.66 -20.74
C SER A 75 -4.85 -22.01 -22.23
N GLN A 76 -3.82 -22.71 -22.74
CA GLN A 76 -3.79 -23.17 -24.13
C GLN A 76 -4.87 -24.22 -24.41
N GLU A 77 -5.18 -25.06 -23.41
CA GLU A 77 -6.05 -26.23 -23.58
C GLU A 77 -7.23 -26.22 -22.60
N ASN A 78 -7.10 -25.48 -21.50
CA ASN A 78 -8.07 -25.50 -20.39
C ASN A 78 -8.80 -24.17 -20.22
N ASN A 79 -10.04 -24.25 -19.73
CA ASN A 79 -10.74 -23.10 -19.17
C ASN A 79 -10.15 -22.82 -17.78
N VAL A 80 -9.34 -21.76 -17.66
CA VAL A 80 -8.68 -21.38 -16.40
C VAL A 80 -9.46 -20.25 -15.74
N VAL A 81 -9.82 -20.45 -14.48
CA VAL A 81 -10.43 -19.42 -13.63
C VAL A 81 -9.48 -19.03 -12.50
N VAL A 82 -9.24 -17.73 -12.33
CA VAL A 82 -8.41 -17.16 -11.26
C VAL A 82 -9.31 -16.44 -10.25
N LEU A 83 -9.31 -16.89 -9.00
CA LEU A 83 -10.10 -16.35 -7.90
C LEU A 83 -9.32 -15.31 -7.10
N ALA A 84 -9.86 -14.11 -6.98
CA ALA A 84 -9.28 -12.98 -6.27
C ALA A 84 -10.26 -12.40 -5.23
N SER A 85 -9.73 -11.77 -4.17
CA SER A 85 -10.56 -11.04 -3.21
C SER A 85 -11.02 -9.70 -3.81
N GLY A 86 -12.32 -9.40 -3.73
CA GLY A 86 -12.89 -8.13 -4.17
C GLY A 86 -12.71 -7.88 -5.67
N ASP A 87 -12.21 -6.71 -6.06
CA ASP A 87 -11.97 -6.38 -7.46
C ASP A 87 -10.58 -6.88 -7.91
N PRO A 88 -10.50 -7.75 -8.93
CA PRO A 88 -9.21 -8.27 -9.41
C PRO A 88 -8.20 -7.23 -9.88
N PHE A 89 -8.64 -6.03 -10.29
CA PHE A 89 -7.78 -4.95 -10.75
C PHE A 89 -7.48 -3.89 -9.68
N PHE A 90 -8.10 -3.97 -8.50
CA PHE A 90 -7.85 -3.04 -7.41
C PHE A 90 -6.85 -3.63 -6.40
N TYR A 91 -5.56 -3.35 -6.60
CA TYR A 91 -4.45 -3.98 -5.87
C TYR A 91 -4.41 -5.52 -5.95
N GLY A 92 -5.15 -6.10 -6.90
CA GLY A 92 -5.28 -7.54 -7.08
C GLY A 92 -4.38 -8.12 -8.19
N ILE A 93 -4.54 -9.43 -8.41
CA ILE A 93 -3.74 -10.23 -9.35
C ILE A 93 -4.05 -9.97 -10.84
N GLY A 94 -5.17 -9.30 -11.14
CA GLY A 94 -5.66 -9.11 -12.52
C GLY A 94 -4.65 -8.39 -13.41
N SER A 95 -3.97 -7.37 -12.89
CA SER A 95 -2.93 -6.64 -13.63
C SER A 95 -1.75 -7.52 -14.03
N MET A 96 -1.36 -8.47 -13.17
CA MET A 96 -0.27 -9.40 -13.44
C MET A 96 -0.64 -10.40 -14.52
N VAL A 97 -1.87 -10.93 -14.47
CA VAL A 97 -2.40 -11.84 -15.49
C VAL A 97 -2.45 -11.13 -16.84
N VAL A 98 -3.07 -9.93 -16.92
CA VAL A 98 -3.14 -9.15 -18.16
C VAL A 98 -1.76 -8.85 -18.74
N LYS A 99 -0.78 -8.48 -17.90
CA LYS A 99 0.59 -8.21 -18.34
C LYS A 99 1.26 -9.45 -18.96
N LYS A 100 0.89 -10.66 -18.52
CA LYS A 100 1.49 -11.90 -18.99
C LYS A 100 0.83 -12.46 -20.24
N ILE A 101 -0.51 -12.49 -20.31
CA ILE A 101 -1.24 -13.17 -21.38
C ILE A 101 -1.90 -12.24 -22.40
N GLY A 102 -1.94 -10.92 -22.17
CA GLY A 102 -2.63 -9.97 -23.02
C GLY A 102 -4.07 -9.71 -22.58
N ARG A 103 -4.54 -8.46 -22.74
CA ARG A 103 -5.88 -8.03 -22.28
C ARG A 103 -6.99 -8.74 -23.05
N GLU A 104 -6.76 -9.06 -24.31
CA GLU A 104 -7.68 -9.73 -25.22
C GLU A 104 -7.95 -11.19 -24.81
N PHE A 105 -7.08 -11.79 -24.01
CA PHE A 105 -7.22 -13.15 -23.47
C PHE A 105 -7.65 -13.16 -21.99
N VAL A 106 -8.16 -12.04 -21.47
CA VAL A 106 -8.65 -11.92 -20.09
C VAL A 106 -10.11 -11.49 -20.08
N GLU A 107 -10.95 -12.32 -19.47
CA GLU A 107 -12.28 -11.90 -19.00
C GLU A 107 -12.22 -11.61 -17.51
N THR A 108 -12.94 -10.59 -17.05
CA THR A 108 -12.97 -10.26 -15.62
C THR A 108 -14.39 -10.06 -15.14
N ILE A 109 -14.68 -10.68 -13.99
CA ILE A 109 -15.94 -10.57 -13.28
C ILE A 109 -15.62 -10.00 -11.90
N PRO A 110 -15.71 -8.66 -11.70
CA PRO A 110 -15.32 -8.04 -10.45
C PRO A 110 -16.35 -8.28 -9.35
N HIS A 111 -15.91 -8.12 -8.11
CA HIS A 111 -16.76 -7.98 -6.93
C HIS A 111 -16.44 -6.63 -6.27
N LEU A 112 -17.37 -6.09 -5.45
CA LEU A 112 -17.09 -4.98 -4.53
C LEU A 112 -15.74 -5.19 -3.81
N THR A 113 -14.88 -4.17 -3.82
CA THR A 113 -13.63 -4.20 -3.05
C THR A 113 -13.90 -4.14 -1.55
N THR A 114 -13.05 -4.79 -0.74
CA THR A 114 -13.21 -4.84 0.72
C THR A 114 -13.19 -3.45 1.35
N ILE A 115 -12.43 -2.50 0.80
CA ILE A 115 -12.44 -1.10 1.27
C ILE A 115 -13.81 -0.43 1.03
N GLN A 116 -14.43 -0.67 -0.12
CA GLN A 116 -15.76 -0.13 -0.42
C GLN A 116 -16.80 -0.71 0.53
N MET A 117 -16.71 -2.02 0.82
CA MET A 117 -17.55 -2.67 1.82
C MET A 117 -17.33 -2.07 3.22
N ALA A 118 -16.08 -1.86 3.62
CA ALA A 118 -15.73 -1.25 4.91
C ALA A 118 -16.33 0.15 5.06
N PHE A 119 -16.19 1.02 4.05
CA PHE A 119 -16.74 2.38 4.05
C PHE A 119 -18.27 2.36 4.13
N SER A 120 -18.91 1.48 3.36
CA SER A 120 -20.36 1.30 3.43
C SER A 120 -20.83 0.84 4.81
N LYS A 121 -20.06 0.00 5.51
CA LYS A 121 -20.42 -0.53 6.84
C LYS A 121 -20.33 0.53 7.93
N ILE A 122 -19.37 1.45 7.84
CA ILE A 122 -19.26 2.57 8.78
C ILE A 122 -20.15 3.77 8.37
N GLY A 123 -20.87 3.67 7.24
CA GLY A 123 -21.76 4.74 6.77
C GLY A 123 -21.01 5.97 6.26
N GLU A 124 -19.76 5.83 5.84
CA GLU A 124 -18.90 6.95 5.45
C GLU A 124 -18.69 6.98 3.93
N LYS A 125 -18.78 8.18 3.33
CA LYS A 125 -18.44 8.37 1.92
C LYS A 125 -16.95 8.08 1.70
N TRP A 126 -16.58 7.57 0.53
CA TRP A 126 -15.19 7.18 0.24
C TRP A 126 -14.60 7.86 -0.99
N ASN A 127 -15.38 8.69 -1.70
CA ASN A 127 -14.95 9.38 -2.91
C ASN A 127 -13.85 10.45 -2.66
N ASP A 128 -13.63 10.82 -1.40
CA ASP A 128 -12.56 11.71 -0.93
C ASP A 128 -11.49 10.97 -0.10
N ALA A 129 -11.53 9.64 -0.06
CA ALA A 129 -10.55 8.84 0.66
C ALA A 129 -9.31 8.57 -0.20
N LYS A 130 -8.13 8.73 0.39
CA LYS A 130 -6.88 8.20 -0.18
C LYS A 130 -6.79 6.70 0.09
N ILE A 131 -6.65 5.89 -0.95
CA ILE A 131 -6.49 4.44 -0.78
C ILE A 131 -5.02 4.07 -0.90
N ILE A 132 -4.48 3.38 0.11
CA ILE A 132 -3.08 2.95 0.16
C ILE A 132 -3.05 1.43 0.40
N SER A 133 -2.19 0.73 -0.32
CA SER A 133 -1.91 -0.68 -0.08
C SER A 133 -0.52 -0.86 0.50
N LEU A 134 -0.46 -1.52 1.66
CA LEU A 134 0.78 -1.91 2.35
C LEU A 134 1.16 -3.38 2.06
N HIS A 135 0.40 -4.07 1.21
CA HIS A 135 0.65 -5.45 0.85
C HIS A 135 1.98 -5.57 0.07
N GLY A 136 2.92 -6.37 0.58
CA GLY A 136 4.22 -6.60 -0.04
C GLY A 136 5.16 -5.38 -0.04
N ARG A 137 4.91 -4.37 0.80
CA ARG A 137 5.71 -3.13 0.87
C ARG A 137 6.16 -2.88 2.31
N LYS A 138 7.37 -2.32 2.50
CA LYS A 138 7.75 -1.77 3.81
C LYS A 138 6.88 -0.53 4.09
N ASN A 139 6.55 -0.27 5.35
CA ASN A 139 5.75 0.89 5.78
C ASN A 139 6.42 2.26 5.60
N CYS A 140 7.43 2.36 4.74
CA CYS A 140 8.21 3.57 4.56
C CYS A 140 7.37 4.61 3.80
N GLY A 141 7.12 5.75 4.44
CA GLY A 141 6.39 6.88 3.84
C GLY A 141 4.89 6.94 4.17
N LEU A 142 4.35 6.01 4.98
CA LEU A 142 2.94 6.05 5.35
C LEU A 142 2.63 7.34 6.11
N VAL A 143 3.37 7.65 7.17
CA VAL A 143 3.13 8.85 8.00
C VAL A 143 3.23 10.11 7.15
N THR A 144 4.22 10.18 6.26
CA THR A 144 4.43 11.30 5.34
C THR A 144 3.22 11.49 4.41
N LYS A 145 2.69 10.39 3.84
CA LYS A 145 1.49 10.43 2.99
C LYS A 145 0.26 10.91 3.77
N MET A 146 0.11 10.48 5.01
CA MET A 146 -1.04 10.80 5.88
C MET A 146 -1.16 12.29 6.21
N GLN A 147 -0.08 13.07 6.10
CA GLN A 147 -0.12 14.51 6.40
C GLN A 147 -1.06 15.31 5.49
N LYS A 148 -1.31 14.82 4.28
CA LYS A 148 -2.13 15.51 3.27
C LYS A 148 -3.58 15.04 3.26
N GLU A 149 -3.92 14.05 4.07
CA GLU A 149 -5.16 13.30 3.96
C GLU A 149 -6.05 13.48 5.19
N ASN A 150 -7.36 13.51 4.94
CA ASN A 150 -8.39 13.53 5.99
C ASN A 150 -9.01 12.15 6.22
N LYS A 151 -8.93 11.29 5.22
CA LYS A 151 -9.59 10.00 5.17
C LYS A 151 -8.78 9.04 4.34
N ILE A 152 -8.51 7.86 4.89
CA ILE A 152 -7.64 6.87 4.28
C ILE A 152 -8.27 5.49 4.38
N GLY A 153 -8.26 4.74 3.28
CA GLY A 153 -8.48 3.29 3.29
C GLY A 153 -7.14 2.57 3.16
N LEU A 154 -6.84 1.64 4.06
CA LEU A 154 -5.61 0.85 4.06
C LEU A 154 -5.88 -0.62 3.83
N PHE A 155 -5.19 -1.20 2.85
CA PHE A 155 -4.96 -2.64 2.82
C PHE A 155 -3.72 -2.98 3.64
N THR A 156 -3.85 -3.96 4.51
CA THR A 156 -2.81 -4.42 5.43
C THR A 156 -2.06 -5.64 4.90
N SER A 157 -1.01 -6.04 5.60
CA SER A 157 -0.29 -7.29 5.38
C SER A 157 0.05 -7.95 6.72
N PRO A 158 0.52 -9.20 6.75
CA PRO A 158 0.98 -9.82 8.00
C PRO A 158 2.04 -8.98 8.72
N GLU A 159 2.98 -8.40 7.98
CA GLU A 159 4.04 -7.52 8.51
C GLU A 159 3.49 -6.14 8.88
N ASN A 160 2.62 -5.58 8.04
CA ASN A 160 1.94 -4.30 8.25
C ASN A 160 0.52 -4.53 8.76
N ASN A 161 0.38 -5.27 9.86
CA ASN A 161 -0.91 -5.49 10.50
C ASN A 161 -1.39 -4.22 11.22
N PRO A 162 -2.69 -4.12 11.57
CA PRO A 162 -3.25 -2.92 12.20
C PRO A 162 -2.50 -2.44 13.45
N GLN A 163 -2.00 -3.36 14.26
CA GLN A 163 -1.24 -3.06 15.46
C GLN A 163 0.13 -2.45 15.15
N ASN A 164 0.87 -3.05 14.21
CA ASN A 164 2.17 -2.57 13.78
C ASN A 164 2.05 -1.19 13.11
N ILE A 165 1.01 -0.99 12.31
CA ILE A 165 0.68 0.32 11.74
C ILE A 165 0.44 1.32 12.87
N ALA A 166 -0.42 1.01 13.84
CA ALA A 166 -0.70 1.90 14.96
C ALA A 166 0.54 2.24 15.79
N ARG A 167 1.41 1.25 16.08
CA ARG A 167 2.70 1.50 16.77
C ARG A 167 3.61 2.42 15.97
N HIS A 168 3.69 2.22 14.66
CA HIS A 168 4.46 3.09 13.78
C HIS A 168 3.92 4.53 13.78
N LEU A 169 2.60 4.72 13.82
CA LEU A 169 2.02 6.06 13.97
C LEU A 169 2.39 6.71 15.32
N LEU A 170 2.48 5.93 16.40
CA LEU A 170 2.91 6.43 17.71
C LEU A 170 4.38 6.87 17.72
N GLU A 171 5.26 6.20 16.98
CA GLU A 171 6.68 6.59 16.85
C GLU A 171 6.83 8.04 16.32
N TYR A 172 5.88 8.49 15.49
CA TYR A 172 5.85 9.83 14.89
C TYR A 172 4.82 10.78 15.54
N ASN A 173 4.28 10.43 16.71
CA ASN A 173 3.24 11.21 17.39
C ASN A 173 2.01 11.53 16.49
N GLU A 174 1.63 10.59 15.63
CA GLU A 174 0.54 10.72 14.67
C GLU A 174 -0.76 10.07 15.17
N THR A 175 -1.38 10.69 16.18
CA THR A 175 -2.52 10.11 16.94
C THR A 175 -3.89 10.70 16.59
N GLY A 176 -3.94 11.62 15.63
CA GLY A 176 -5.11 12.39 15.23
C GLY A 176 -6.18 11.63 14.44
N TRP A 177 -6.28 10.32 14.60
CA TRP A 177 -7.10 9.41 13.79
C TRP A 177 -8.07 8.59 14.64
N THR A 178 -9.31 8.50 14.18
CA THR A 178 -10.23 7.41 14.51
C THR A 178 -10.00 6.30 13.49
N ILE A 179 -9.73 5.09 13.97
CA ILE A 179 -9.40 3.94 13.12
C ILE A 179 -10.52 2.92 13.21
N HIS A 180 -11.14 2.61 12.09
CA HIS A 180 -12.05 1.48 11.96
C HIS A 180 -11.31 0.29 11.36
N VAL A 181 -11.30 -0.84 12.06
CA VAL A 181 -10.77 -2.11 11.55
C VAL A 181 -11.96 -2.99 11.17
N ALA A 182 -12.02 -3.38 9.91
CA ALA A 182 -13.06 -4.23 9.37
C ALA A 182 -12.48 -5.59 9.00
N GLU A 183 -12.97 -6.64 9.66
CA GLU A 183 -12.47 -8.01 9.63
C GLU A 183 -13.49 -8.91 8.94
N HIS A 184 -13.03 -9.92 8.20
CA HIS A 184 -13.87 -10.93 7.56
C HIS A 184 -15.05 -10.36 6.76
N LEU A 185 -14.83 -9.22 6.08
CA LEU A 185 -15.90 -8.51 5.37
C LEU A 185 -16.62 -9.41 4.36
N GLY A 186 -17.94 -9.45 4.49
CA GLY A 186 -18.84 -10.36 3.80
C GLY A 186 -19.09 -11.65 4.57
N GLY A 187 -18.10 -12.24 5.25
CA GLY A 187 -18.18 -13.56 5.87
C GLY A 187 -19.08 -13.64 7.10
N GLN A 188 -19.18 -14.85 7.68
CA GLN A 188 -19.96 -15.09 8.90
C GLN A 188 -19.33 -14.46 10.16
N GLU A 189 -18.00 -14.31 10.15
CA GLU A 189 -17.22 -13.69 11.24
C GLU A 189 -17.02 -12.18 11.03
N GLU A 190 -17.81 -11.56 10.13
CA GLU A 190 -17.69 -10.15 9.81
C GLU A 190 -17.78 -9.29 11.09
N LYS A 191 -16.79 -8.41 11.26
CA LYS A 191 -16.73 -7.50 12.41
C LYS A 191 -16.16 -6.16 11.99
N VAL A 192 -16.74 -5.07 12.49
CA VAL A 192 -16.19 -3.72 12.34
C VAL A 192 -16.07 -3.10 13.72
N ARG A 193 -14.86 -2.65 14.07
CA ARG A 193 -14.55 -2.05 15.37
C ARG A 193 -13.85 -0.72 15.19
N GLU A 194 -14.14 0.21 16.09
CA GLU A 194 -13.48 1.50 16.17
C GLU A 194 -12.40 1.49 17.26
N PHE A 195 -11.30 2.19 17.00
CA PHE A 195 -10.17 2.35 17.90
C PHE A 195 -9.53 3.74 17.78
N SER A 196 -8.95 4.23 18.86
CA SER A 196 -7.85 5.19 18.80
C SER A 196 -6.54 4.51 18.36
N VAL A 197 -5.55 5.31 17.97
CA VAL A 197 -4.21 4.81 17.62
C VAL A 197 -3.58 4.07 18.81
N GLU A 198 -3.74 4.62 20.01
CA GLU A 198 -3.18 4.11 21.25
C GLU A 198 -3.82 2.77 21.66
N GLU A 199 -5.14 2.64 21.52
CA GLU A 199 -5.86 1.39 21.80
C GLU A 199 -5.49 0.29 20.80
N LEU A 200 -5.43 0.63 19.51
CA LEU A 200 -5.11 -0.34 18.46
C LEU A 200 -3.69 -0.88 18.62
N ALA A 201 -2.72 -0.04 18.98
CA ALA A 201 -1.33 -0.44 19.19
C ALA A 201 -1.15 -1.49 20.31
N LYS A 202 -2.08 -1.54 21.27
CA LYS A 202 -2.09 -2.45 22.42
C LYS A 202 -2.99 -3.67 22.25
N THR A 203 -3.80 -3.71 21.18
CA THR A 203 -4.78 -4.77 20.95
C THR A 203 -4.13 -6.01 20.34
N ASN A 204 -4.35 -7.20 20.90
CA ASN A 204 -3.81 -8.45 20.34
C ASN A 204 -4.83 -9.28 19.53
N ILE A 205 -6.09 -8.81 19.45
CA ILE A 205 -7.20 -9.58 18.88
C ILE A 205 -7.66 -8.87 17.62
N VAL A 206 -6.93 -9.03 16.52
CA VAL A 206 -7.35 -8.61 15.17
C VAL A 206 -7.05 -9.73 14.20
N SER A 207 -8.02 -10.12 13.38
CA SER A 207 -7.85 -11.15 12.36
C SER A 207 -6.89 -10.70 11.26
N ASP A 208 -6.13 -11.63 10.69
CA ASP A 208 -5.27 -11.38 9.52
C ASP A 208 -6.08 -10.91 8.30
N LEU A 209 -7.35 -11.33 8.18
CA LEU A 209 -8.23 -10.89 7.11
C LEU A 209 -8.94 -9.58 7.51
N ASN A 210 -8.23 -8.47 7.33
CA ASN A 210 -8.72 -7.15 7.70
C ASN A 210 -8.42 -6.06 6.65
N VAL A 211 -9.14 -4.95 6.76
CA VAL A 211 -8.78 -3.66 6.18
C VAL A 211 -9.01 -2.56 7.21
N MET A 212 -8.35 -1.41 7.05
CA MET A 212 -8.51 -0.27 7.96
C MET A 212 -9.09 0.94 7.23
N ILE A 213 -9.92 1.71 7.93
CA ILE A 213 -10.31 3.06 7.55
C ILE A 213 -9.85 4.01 8.64
N LEU A 214 -9.15 5.07 8.25
CA LEU A 214 -8.69 6.11 9.15
C LEU A 214 -9.38 7.42 8.81
N ILE A 215 -9.98 8.06 9.79
CA ILE A 215 -10.67 9.35 9.66
C ILE A 215 -10.08 10.33 10.68
N ARG A 216 -9.74 11.54 10.25
CA ARG A 216 -9.24 12.58 11.16
C ARG A 216 -10.27 12.88 12.25
N LYS A 217 -9.85 12.82 13.52
CA LYS A 217 -10.68 13.19 14.68
C LYS A 217 -11.15 14.65 14.59
N ASN A 218 -10.22 15.53 14.21
CA ASN A 218 -10.50 16.94 14.02
C ASN A 218 -11.08 17.18 12.62
N LYS A 219 -12.37 17.52 12.52
CA LYS A 219 -13.05 17.86 11.26
C LYS A 219 -12.54 19.15 10.62
N GLU A 220 -11.88 20.01 11.41
CA GLU A 220 -11.24 21.24 10.93
C GLU A 220 -9.77 21.03 10.55
N PHE A 221 -9.28 19.78 10.55
CA PHE A 221 -7.92 19.48 10.11
C PHE A 221 -7.72 20.02 8.69
N LYS A 222 -6.74 20.91 8.55
CA LYS A 222 -6.31 21.43 7.26
C LYS A 222 -5.01 20.72 6.88
N PRO A 223 -4.99 19.96 5.78
CA PRO A 223 -3.77 19.43 5.21
C PRO A 223 -2.72 20.52 5.07
N MET A 224 -1.47 20.18 5.36
CA MET A 224 -0.37 21.11 5.15
C MET A 224 -0.25 21.46 3.66
N PRO A 225 0.18 22.70 3.33
CA PRO A 225 0.48 23.07 1.95
C PRO A 225 1.49 22.12 1.32
N THR A 226 1.36 21.90 0.00
CA THR A 226 2.29 21.05 -0.77
C THR A 226 3.73 21.53 -0.63
N ILE A 227 3.93 22.84 -0.70
CA ILE A 227 5.22 23.49 -0.50
C ILE A 227 5.31 23.88 0.98
N GLY A 228 6.30 23.34 1.68
CA GLY A 228 6.62 23.76 3.03
C GLY A 228 7.10 25.21 3.07
N PHE A 229 6.86 25.89 4.20
CA PHE A 229 7.41 27.22 4.47
C PHE A 229 7.88 27.29 5.92
N PHE A 230 8.66 26.28 6.31
CA PHE A 230 9.13 26.13 7.68
C PHE A 230 10.28 27.11 7.96
N ASN A 231 10.24 27.74 9.13
CA ASN A 231 11.29 28.60 9.64
C ASN A 231 12.42 27.78 10.27
N GLU A 232 13.58 28.40 10.47
CA GLU A 232 14.79 27.75 10.98
C GLU A 232 14.73 27.35 12.46
N ASP A 233 13.78 27.90 13.21
CA ASP A 233 13.50 27.59 14.62
C ASP A 233 12.55 26.40 14.78
N GLU A 234 11.89 25.97 13.70
CA GLU A 234 11.05 24.75 13.67
C GLU A 234 11.88 23.46 13.56
N PHE A 235 13.20 23.57 13.44
CA PHE A 235 14.12 22.44 13.41
C PHE A 235 15.08 22.51 14.58
N ALA A 236 15.21 21.39 15.29
CA ALA A 236 16.32 21.17 16.19
C ALA A 236 17.64 21.28 15.41
N LYS A 237 18.64 21.88 16.04
CA LYS A 237 19.96 22.12 15.45
C LYS A 237 21.03 22.17 16.53
N ARG A 238 22.25 21.86 16.12
CA ARG A 238 23.43 21.86 16.99
C ARG A 238 23.75 23.29 17.48
N MET A 239 24.10 23.42 18.76
CA MET A 239 24.60 24.66 19.39
C MET A 239 26.01 24.41 19.97
N PRO A 240 26.92 25.40 20.11
CA PRO A 240 26.81 26.85 19.82
C PRO A 240 27.36 27.27 18.45
N ARG A 241 27.74 26.31 17.58
CA ARG A 241 28.29 26.64 16.26
C ARG A 241 27.22 27.37 15.42
N LYS A 242 27.51 28.61 15.01
CA LYS A 242 26.76 29.30 13.95
C LYS A 242 26.80 28.44 12.68
N GLY A 243 25.63 28.17 12.09
CA GLY A 243 25.45 27.30 10.93
C GLY A 243 25.24 25.84 11.37
N LEU A 244 24.32 25.06 10.80
CA LEU A 244 23.94 25.02 9.40
C LEU A 244 22.49 24.54 9.32
N ILE A 245 21.58 25.48 9.14
CA ILE A 245 20.29 25.16 8.55
C ILE A 245 20.15 26.06 7.34
N THR A 246 19.93 25.44 6.18
CA THR A 246 19.70 26.17 4.94
C THR A 246 18.52 27.11 5.15
N LYS A 247 18.72 28.39 4.83
CA LYS A 247 17.69 29.42 5.04
C LYS A 247 16.42 29.05 4.29
N LYS A 248 15.24 29.33 4.86
CA LYS A 248 13.96 28.89 4.27
C LYS A 248 13.79 29.34 2.82
N GLU A 249 14.23 30.54 2.47
CA GLU A 249 14.17 31.07 1.10
C GLU A 249 15.09 30.30 0.15
N ILE A 250 16.28 29.91 0.65
CA ILE A 250 17.25 29.11 -0.10
C ILE A 250 16.76 27.67 -0.27
N ARG A 251 16.16 27.07 0.77
CA ARG A 251 15.54 25.73 0.68
C ARG A 251 14.44 25.72 -0.36
N LEU A 252 13.55 26.71 -0.33
CA LEU A 252 12.46 26.84 -1.28
C LEU A 252 12.97 26.94 -2.73
N LEU A 253 13.97 27.78 -2.97
CA LEU A 253 14.60 27.90 -4.30
C LEU A 253 15.26 26.58 -4.73
N ALA A 254 16.04 25.94 -3.85
CA ALA A 254 16.70 24.68 -4.15
C ALA A 254 15.70 23.57 -4.50
N LEU A 255 14.63 23.40 -3.70
CA LEU A 255 13.56 22.44 -3.96
C LEU A 255 12.83 22.72 -5.29
N GLY A 256 12.61 24.00 -5.60
CA GLY A 256 12.06 24.44 -6.88
C GLY A 256 12.95 24.06 -8.07
N TYR A 257 14.25 24.32 -8.00
CA TYR A 257 15.22 23.96 -9.04
C TYR A 257 15.34 22.44 -9.23
N MET A 258 15.21 21.65 -8.15
CA MET A 258 15.25 20.19 -8.23
C MET A 258 14.05 19.60 -8.98
N ASN A 259 12.94 20.34 -9.14
CA ASN A 259 11.74 19.93 -9.89
C ASN A 259 11.25 18.51 -9.52
N LEU A 260 11.23 18.22 -8.22
CA LEU A 260 10.94 16.91 -7.66
C LEU A 260 9.56 16.40 -8.11
N LYS A 261 9.48 15.09 -8.36
CA LYS A 261 8.25 14.36 -8.68
C LYS A 261 7.81 13.56 -7.46
N LEU A 262 6.54 13.11 -7.48
CA LEU A 262 5.97 12.35 -6.37
C LEU A 262 6.80 11.11 -6.00
N ASN A 263 7.46 10.49 -6.98
CA ASN A 263 8.28 9.30 -6.86
C ASN A 263 9.80 9.56 -6.98
N SER A 264 10.25 10.82 -6.85
CA SER A 264 11.68 11.14 -6.92
C SER A 264 12.48 10.44 -5.82
N ILE A 265 13.70 10.05 -6.15
CA ILE A 265 14.71 9.62 -5.19
C ILE A 265 15.69 10.78 -4.99
N VAL A 266 15.90 11.19 -3.74
CA VAL A 266 16.74 12.34 -3.40
C VAL A 266 17.88 11.90 -2.50
N TRP A 267 19.08 12.41 -2.76
CA TRP A 267 20.26 12.23 -1.91
C TRP A 267 20.65 13.59 -1.33
N ASP A 268 20.49 13.75 -0.02
CA ASP A 268 20.88 14.94 0.73
C ASP A 268 22.21 14.66 1.43
N VAL A 269 23.32 15.10 0.82
CA VAL A 269 24.67 14.82 1.30
C VAL A 269 25.14 15.94 2.22
N GLY A 270 25.50 15.59 3.46
CA GLY A 270 25.76 16.57 4.51
C GLY A 270 24.45 17.11 5.09
N SER A 271 23.49 16.22 5.35
CA SER A 271 22.11 16.60 5.69
C SER A 271 21.99 17.41 6.98
N ALA A 272 22.99 17.36 7.88
CA ALA A 272 23.01 18.08 9.15
C ALA A 272 21.70 17.91 9.94
N SER A 273 20.85 18.95 10.00
CA SER A 273 19.56 18.88 10.72
C SER A 273 18.45 18.15 9.95
N GLY A 274 18.68 17.75 8.69
CA GLY A 274 17.69 17.10 7.82
C GLY A 274 16.64 18.05 7.25
N SER A 275 16.86 19.36 7.30
CA SER A 275 15.82 20.34 6.96
C SER A 275 15.45 20.35 5.48
N VAL A 276 16.42 20.12 4.59
CA VAL A 276 16.19 19.92 3.14
C VAL A 276 15.59 18.54 2.91
N SER A 277 16.14 17.49 3.52
CA SER A 277 15.61 16.12 3.47
C SER A 277 14.12 16.05 3.78
N ILE A 278 13.67 16.68 4.88
CA ILE A 278 12.27 16.69 5.34
C ILE A 278 11.36 17.36 4.32
N GLU A 279 11.73 18.52 3.79
CA GLU A 279 10.90 19.22 2.82
C GLU A 279 10.87 18.52 1.46
N ALA A 280 12.00 17.95 1.01
CA ALA A 280 12.08 17.12 -0.19
C ALA A 280 11.16 15.89 -0.06
N ALA A 281 11.25 15.18 1.07
CA ALA A 281 10.44 14.00 1.37
C ALA A 281 8.93 14.26 1.30
N ARG A 282 8.47 15.43 1.76
CA ARG A 282 7.06 15.84 1.71
C ARG A 282 6.59 16.20 0.29
N LEU A 283 7.51 16.58 -0.61
CA LEU A 283 7.24 16.80 -2.03
C LEU A 283 7.22 15.48 -2.81
N CYS A 284 7.98 14.47 -2.39
CA CYS A 284 8.04 13.14 -3.00
C CYS A 284 7.48 12.03 -2.08
N PRO A 285 6.18 12.05 -1.72
CA PRO A 285 5.61 11.09 -0.78
C PRO A 285 5.59 9.63 -1.30
N GLU A 286 5.66 9.41 -2.61
CA GLU A 286 5.82 8.07 -3.22
C GLU A 286 7.30 7.73 -3.50
N GLY A 287 8.20 8.64 -3.19
CA GLY A 287 9.64 8.54 -3.39
C GLY A 287 10.37 8.23 -2.08
N LYS A 288 11.68 8.48 -2.09
CA LYS A 288 12.55 8.21 -0.95
C LYS A 288 13.68 9.22 -0.89
N VAL A 289 14.03 9.65 0.32
CA VAL A 289 15.16 10.53 0.56
C VAL A 289 16.22 9.77 1.34
N PHE A 290 17.47 9.88 0.92
CA PHE A 290 18.63 9.38 1.63
C PHE A 290 19.40 10.58 2.20
N ALA A 291 19.45 10.68 3.52
CA ALA A 291 20.11 11.74 4.26
C ALA A 291 21.47 11.21 4.75
N VAL A 292 22.56 11.62 4.08
CA VAL A 292 23.91 11.13 4.39
C VAL A 292 24.60 12.12 5.31
N GLU A 293 25.00 11.65 6.49
CA GLU A 293 25.68 12.48 7.50
C GLU A 293 26.78 11.69 8.22
N LEU A 294 27.86 12.37 8.57
CA LEU A 294 29.01 11.79 9.26
C LEU A 294 28.95 12.01 10.77
N ASN A 295 28.44 13.16 11.20
CA ASN A 295 28.46 13.55 12.61
C ASN A 295 27.29 12.93 13.40
N ASP A 296 27.62 12.17 14.45
CA ASP A 296 26.63 11.48 15.28
C ASP A 296 25.59 12.40 15.94
N GLU A 297 26.00 13.59 16.40
CA GLU A 297 25.07 14.56 16.99
C GLU A 297 24.08 15.08 15.94
N CYS A 298 24.53 15.35 14.72
CA CYS A 298 23.67 15.74 13.60
C CYS A 298 22.72 14.62 13.18
N ILE A 299 23.17 13.37 13.18
CA ILE A 299 22.31 12.22 12.87
C ILE A 299 21.14 12.13 13.86
N GLU A 300 21.41 12.27 15.16
CA GLU A 300 20.35 12.22 16.17
C GLU A 300 19.39 13.42 16.07
N ILE A 301 19.92 14.62 15.80
CA ILE A 301 19.09 15.80 15.50
C ILE A 301 18.21 15.58 14.26
N CYS A 302 18.78 15.02 13.19
CA CYS A 302 18.04 14.71 11.97
C CYS A 302 16.89 13.74 12.28
N LYS A 303 17.16 12.64 12.98
CA LYS A 303 16.13 11.67 13.40
C LYS A 303 15.04 12.31 14.27
N GLN A 304 15.41 13.18 15.21
CA GLN A 304 14.45 13.92 16.02
C GLN A 304 13.55 14.81 15.15
N ASN A 305 14.13 15.54 14.20
CA ASN A 305 13.36 16.37 13.28
C ASN A 305 12.44 15.55 12.38
N LEU A 306 12.84 14.35 11.95
CA LEU A 306 11.96 13.44 11.19
C LEU A 306 10.70 13.08 11.99
N ILE A 307 10.85 12.79 13.29
CA ILE A 307 9.73 12.53 14.21
C ILE A 307 8.87 13.78 14.38
N THR A 308 9.48 14.94 14.69
CA THR A 308 8.77 16.21 14.89
C THR A 308 7.96 16.62 13.67
N HIS A 309 8.53 16.46 12.47
CA HIS A 309 7.91 16.83 11.20
C HIS A 309 7.09 15.69 10.58
N LYS A 310 6.99 14.54 11.26
CA LYS A 310 6.18 13.38 10.87
C LYS A 310 6.55 12.80 9.50
N VAL A 311 7.84 12.68 9.23
CA VAL A 311 8.40 12.24 7.95
C VAL A 311 9.13 10.91 8.10
N ASP A 312 8.63 9.88 7.43
CA ASP A 312 9.05 8.48 7.54
C ASP A 312 9.53 7.86 6.20
N ASN A 313 9.65 8.67 5.13
CA ASN A 313 10.29 8.29 3.85
C ASN A 313 11.73 8.84 3.69
N VAL A 314 12.40 9.14 4.81
CA VAL A 314 13.81 9.52 4.85
C VAL A 314 14.62 8.42 5.52
N GLU A 315 15.66 7.93 4.85
CA GLU A 315 16.64 7.01 5.42
C GLU A 315 17.92 7.77 5.78
N VAL A 316 18.27 7.80 7.07
CA VAL A 316 19.50 8.44 7.55
C VAL A 316 20.65 7.45 7.47
N ILE A 317 21.67 7.78 6.70
CA ILE A 317 22.86 6.96 6.46
C ILE A 317 24.05 7.61 7.16
N LYS A 318 24.67 6.88 8.10
CA LYS A 318 25.93 7.29 8.71
C LYS A 318 27.09 6.99 7.78
N GLY A 319 27.80 8.01 7.34
CA GLY A 319 29.01 7.84 6.56
C GLY A 319 29.41 9.10 5.83
N LYS A 320 30.45 8.98 5.01
CA LYS A 320 30.99 10.06 4.20
C LYS A 320 30.78 9.73 2.73
N ALA A 321 30.08 10.58 1.99
CA ALA A 321 30.01 10.42 0.54
C ALA A 321 31.41 10.62 -0.09
N PRO A 322 31.80 9.85 -1.12
CA PRO A 322 31.00 8.82 -1.83
C PRO A 322 31.21 7.38 -1.30
N GLU A 323 31.72 7.19 -0.08
CA GLU A 323 32.07 5.87 0.46
C GLU A 323 30.85 5.02 0.89
N VAL A 324 29.72 5.67 1.15
CA VAL A 324 28.41 5.08 1.48
C VAL A 324 27.34 5.48 0.48
#